data_AF-A0A6A3N1N4-F1
#
_entry.id   AF-A0A6A3N1N4-F1
#
_cell.length_a   1.000
_cell.length_b   1.000
_cell.length_c   1.000
_cell.angle_alpha   90.00
_cell.angle_beta   90.00
_cell.angle_gamma   90.00
#
_symmetry.space_group_name_H-M   'P 1'
#
loop_
_entity.id
_entity.type
_entity.pdbx_description
1 polymer ?
#
loop_
_entity_poly.entity_id
_entity_poly.type
_entity_poly.pdbx_seq_one_letter_code
_entity_poly.pdbx_strand_id
1 'polypeptide(L)'
;MEKERAQALQALADSTCDNFIVLLKSAKELKFRALYENHVERDSATRIYSVLPNNSSRAPLKLGGSEVISQFFKYSSAKKQFLPVSTRSFTVKTDACALVEQLVFKGKSKSSRLL
;
A
#
# COMPACT_ATOMS: atom_id res chain seq x y z
N MET A 1 5.49 16.50 7.77
CA MET A 1 6.32 15.26 7.73
C MET A 1 6.42 14.61 9.11
N GLU A 2 6.73 15.35 10.18
CA GLU A 2 6.90 14.75 11.51
C GLU A 2 5.57 14.28 12.14
N LYS A 3 4.50 15.05 11.97
CA LYS A 3 3.15 14.68 12.43
C LYS A 3 2.66 13.39 11.76
N GLU A 4 2.80 13.28 10.44
CA GLU A 4 2.39 12.10 9.69
C GLU A 4 3.21 10.87 10.08
N ARG A 5 4.52 11.05 10.31
CA ARG A 5 5.39 10.00 10.83
C ARG A 5 4.93 9.51 12.20
N ALA A 6 4.65 10.42 13.14
CA ALA A 6 4.19 10.06 14.47
C ALA A 6 2.87 9.28 14.42
N GLN A 7 1.93 9.69 13.57
CA GLN A 7 0.65 8.98 13.39
C GLN A 7 0.82 7.59 12.79
N ALA A 8 1.71 7.44 11.80
CA ALA A 8 2.01 6.13 11.21
C ALA A 8 2.66 5.18 12.24
N LEU A 9 3.58 5.70 13.07
CA LEU A 9 4.22 4.95 14.14
C LEU A 9 3.23 4.56 15.24
N GLN A 10 2.28 5.44 15.57
CA GLN A 10 1.22 5.10 16.53
C GLN A 10 0.33 3.97 15.98
N ALA A 11 -0.08 4.05 14.71
CA ALA A 11 -0.85 2.97 14.08
C ALA A 11 -0.10 1.63 14.06
N LEU A 12 1.23 1.64 13.92
CA LEU A 12 2.07 0.43 14.07
C LEU A 12 2.03 -0.11 15.49
N ALA A 13 2.17 0.76 16.50
CA ALA A 13 2.17 0.37 17.90
C ALA A 13 0.81 -0.18 18.37
N ASP A 14 -0.28 0.31 17.79
CA ASP A 14 -1.64 -0.13 18.12
C ASP A 14 -2.03 -1.45 17.43
N SER A 15 -1.30 -1.85 16.38
CA SER A 15 -1.54 -3.09 15.63
C SER A 15 -0.96 -4.30 16.36
N THR A 16 -1.70 -5.42 16.34
CA THR A 16 -1.23 -6.72 16.82
C THR A 16 -0.55 -7.58 15.75
N CYS A 17 -0.49 -7.11 14.50
CA CYS A 17 0.17 -7.80 13.39
C CYS A 17 1.69 -7.62 13.41
N ASP A 18 2.42 -8.64 12.94
CA ASP A 18 3.88 -8.61 12.81
C ASP A 18 4.37 -8.22 11.39
N ASN A 19 3.49 -8.28 10.40
CA ASN A 19 3.82 -8.02 9.00
C ASN A 19 3.10 -6.78 8.50
N PHE A 20 3.88 -5.85 7.93
CA PHE A 20 3.37 -4.57 7.43
C PHE A 20 3.88 -4.27 6.04
N ILE A 21 3.08 -3.52 5.29
CA ILE A 21 3.40 -3.12 3.92
C ILE A 21 3.20 -1.63 3.77
N VAL A 22 4.19 -0.98 3.17
CA VAL A 22 4.11 0.41 2.74
C VAL A 22 3.50 0.49 1.35
N LEU A 23 2.46 1.32 1.20
CA LEU A 23 1.96 1.71 -0.10
C LEU A 23 2.74 2.91 -0.63
N LEU A 24 3.31 2.74 -1.82
CA LEU A 24 4.05 3.77 -2.53
C LEU A 24 3.19 4.45 -3.61
N LYS A 25 3.53 5.70 -3.96
CA LYS A 25 2.83 6.47 -4.98
C LYS A 25 2.80 5.76 -6.34
N SER A 26 3.94 5.23 -6.77
CA SER A 26 4.06 4.39 -7.97
C SER A 26 5.39 3.63 -7.94
N ALA A 27 5.60 2.73 -8.90
CA ALA A 27 6.88 2.04 -9.04
C ALA A 27 8.04 2.99 -9.44
N LYS A 28 7.73 4.17 -10.00
CA LYS A 28 8.71 5.20 -10.38
C LYS A 28 8.92 6.26 -9.30
N GLU A 29 7.90 6.50 -8.49
CA GLU A 29 7.92 7.47 -7.39
C GLU A 29 7.68 6.75 -6.06
N LEU A 30 8.77 6.40 -5.38
CA LEU A 30 8.77 5.66 -4.11
C LEU A 30 8.41 6.57 -2.92
N LYS A 31 7.33 7.34 -3.04
CA LYS A 31 6.81 8.22 -1.98
C LYS A 31 5.77 7.48 -1.17
N PHE A 32 5.90 7.53 0.15
CA PHE A 32 4.94 6.96 1.11
C PHE A 32 3.53 7.52 0.88
N ARG A 33 2.52 6.65 0.93
CA ARG A 33 1.10 7.04 0.90
C ARG A 33 0.29 6.48 2.05
N ALA A 34 0.51 5.22 2.38
CA ALA A 34 -0.28 4.54 3.38
C ALA A 34 0.48 3.34 3.93
N LEU A 35 0.02 2.86 5.07
CA LEU A 35 0.54 1.71 5.78
C LEU A 35 -0.57 0.69 5.95
N TYR A 36 -0.21 -0.58 5.75
CA TYR A 36 -1.12 -1.70 5.78
C TYR A 36 -0.59 -2.79 6.70
N GLU A 37 -1.48 -3.45 7.43
CA GLU A 37 -1.27 -4.78 7.98
C GLU A 37 -1.33 -5.81 6.86
N ASN A 38 -0.38 -6.74 6.81
CA ASN A 38 -0.30 -7.78 5.81
C ASN A 38 -0.78 -9.12 6.39
N HIS A 39 -1.92 -9.60 5.94
CA HIS A 39 -2.47 -10.89 6.30
C HIS A 39 -2.17 -11.91 5.19
N VAL A 40 -0.96 -12.46 5.22
CA VAL A 40 -0.43 -13.36 4.18
C VAL A 40 -1.35 -14.58 3.96
N GLU A 41 -1.91 -15.14 5.02
CA GLU A 41 -2.84 -16.28 4.95
C GLU A 41 -4.11 -15.98 4.14
N ARG A 42 -4.50 -14.71 4.07
CA ARG A 42 -5.69 -14.23 3.35
C ARG A 42 -5.35 -13.55 2.04
N ASP A 43 -4.08 -13.56 1.63
CA ASP A 43 -3.52 -12.80 0.49
C ASP A 43 -4.09 -11.38 0.40
N SER A 44 -4.14 -10.69 1.54
CA SER A 44 -4.75 -9.36 1.62
C SER A 44 -4.03 -8.48 2.62
N ALA A 45 -4.11 -7.17 2.39
CA ALA A 45 -3.58 -6.17 3.29
C ALA A 45 -4.65 -5.14 3.68
N THR A 46 -4.72 -4.79 4.96
CA THR A 46 -5.72 -3.87 5.52
C THR A 46 -5.06 -2.55 5.91
N ARG A 47 -5.59 -1.43 5.43
CA ARG A 47 -5.00 -0.11 5.68
C ARG A 47 -5.21 0.30 7.13
N ILE A 48 -4.11 0.63 7.81
CA ILE A 48 -4.12 1.16 9.19
C ILE A 48 -3.79 2.65 9.25
N TYR A 49 -3.09 3.18 8.25
CA TYR A 49 -2.79 4.61 8.16
C TYR A 49 -2.69 5.08 6.71
N SER A 50 -2.98 6.36 6.46
CA SER A 50 -2.91 7.00 5.15
C SER A 50 -2.70 8.50 5.26
N VAL A 51 -1.84 9.05 4.40
CA VAL A 51 -1.72 10.52 4.21
C VAL A 51 -2.82 11.07 3.28
N LEU A 52 -3.58 10.17 2.65
CA LEU A 52 -4.71 10.48 1.78
C LEU A 52 -6.04 10.27 2.54
N PRO A 53 -7.12 10.95 2.14
CA PRO A 53 -8.44 10.76 2.74
C PRO A 53 -8.90 9.31 2.75
N ASN A 54 -9.71 8.93 3.74
CA ASN A 54 -10.12 7.54 3.95
C ASN A 54 -10.84 6.91 2.76
N ASN A 55 -11.55 7.70 1.96
CA ASN A 55 -12.28 7.30 0.76
C ASN A 55 -11.45 7.34 -0.54
N SER A 56 -10.14 7.56 -0.46
CA SER A 56 -9.30 7.68 -1.66
C SER A 56 -9.03 6.31 -2.29
N SER A 57 -9.41 6.16 -3.58
CA SER A 57 -9.04 5.00 -4.41
C SER A 57 -7.53 4.80 -4.56
N ARG A 58 -6.75 5.83 -4.26
CA ARG A 58 -5.27 5.85 -4.31
C ARG A 58 -4.61 5.23 -3.07
N ALA A 59 -5.40 4.93 -2.04
CA ALA A 59 -5.01 4.21 -0.84
C ALA A 59 -6.25 3.46 -0.32
N PRO A 60 -6.73 2.41 -1.00
CA PRO A 60 -7.98 1.74 -0.64
C PRO A 60 -7.89 1.09 0.75
N LEU A 61 -9.03 0.88 1.42
CA LEU A 61 -9.08 0.28 2.75
C LEU A 61 -8.52 -1.16 2.77
N LYS A 62 -8.78 -1.93 1.70
CA LYS A 62 -8.25 -3.28 1.52
C LYS A 62 -7.52 -3.37 0.19
N LEU A 63 -6.37 -4.03 0.21
CA LEU A 63 -5.66 -4.48 -0.97
C LEU A 63 -5.88 -6.00 -1.08
N GLY A 64 -6.50 -6.43 -2.18
CA GLY A 64 -6.48 -7.83 -2.59
C GLY A 64 -5.26 -8.11 -3.47
N GLY A 65 -5.06 -9.37 -3.85
CA GLY A 65 -3.95 -9.85 -4.68
C GLY A 65 -3.73 -9.12 -6.03
N SER A 66 -2.83 -9.69 -6.85
CA SER A 66 -2.08 -9.06 -7.95
C SER A 66 -2.78 -8.03 -8.85
N GLU A 67 -4.10 -8.11 -9.05
CA GLU A 67 -4.84 -7.30 -10.03
C GLU A 67 -4.75 -5.78 -9.77
N VAL A 68 -4.62 -5.38 -8.51
CA VAL A 68 -4.51 -3.97 -8.12
C VAL A 68 -3.08 -3.50 -7.93
N ILE A 69 -2.11 -4.43 -7.90
CA ILE A 69 -0.70 -4.15 -7.61
C ILE A 69 0.13 -4.23 -8.90
N SER A 70 0.81 -3.13 -9.24
CA SER A 70 1.74 -3.11 -10.38
C SER A 70 3.10 -3.71 -10.04
N GLN A 71 3.59 -3.47 -8.83
CA GLN A 71 4.93 -3.89 -8.41
C GLN A 71 4.98 -4.08 -6.90
N PHE A 72 5.58 -5.20 -6.50
CA PHE A 72 5.96 -5.48 -5.12
C PHE A 72 7.44 -5.14 -4.91
N PHE A 73 7.80 -4.75 -3.69
CA PHE A 73 9.14 -4.39 -3.31
C PHE A 73 9.56 -5.04 -2.00
N LYS A 74 10.87 -5.30 -1.89
CA LYS A 74 11.57 -5.58 -0.64
C LYS A 74 12.48 -4.41 -0.30
N TYR A 75 12.56 -4.03 0.97
CA TYR A 75 13.52 -3.07 1.46
C TYR A 75 14.89 -3.75 1.70
N SER A 76 15.93 -3.22 1.07
CA SER A 76 17.30 -3.65 1.33
C SER A 76 17.92 -2.74 2.38
N SER A 77 18.12 -3.24 3.60
CA SER A 77 18.79 -2.47 4.66
C SER A 77 20.23 -2.11 4.30
N ALA A 78 20.92 -2.96 3.53
CA ALA A 78 22.29 -2.71 3.07
C ALA A 78 22.36 -1.52 2.09
N LYS A 79 21.39 -1.42 1.16
CA LYS A 79 21.34 -0.34 0.16
C LYS A 79 20.43 0.82 0.58
N LYS A 80 19.73 0.69 1.71
CA LYS A 80 18.71 1.61 2.22
C LYS A 80 17.64 2.00 1.19
N GLN A 81 17.23 1.06 0.34
CA GLN A 81 16.31 1.32 -0.77
C GLN A 81 15.33 0.16 -1.00
N PHE A 82 14.19 0.47 -1.61
CA PHE A 82 13.27 -0.54 -2.12
C PHE A 82 13.79 -1.14 -3.43
N LEU A 83 13.74 -2.47 -3.51
CA LEU A 83 14.11 -3.26 -4.68
C LEU A 83 12.87 -3.99 -5.20
N PRO A 84 12.59 -3.96 -6.51
CA PRO A 84 11.45 -4.68 -7.06
C PRO A 84 11.63 -6.19 -6.89
N VAL A 85 10.54 -6.91 -6.68
CA VAL A 85 10.50 -8.37 -6.63
C VAL A 85 9.46 -8.91 -7.62
N SER A 86 9.72 -10.07 -8.22
CA SER A 86 8.90 -10.66 -9.29
C SER A 86 7.68 -11.46 -8.79
N THR A 87 7.31 -11.32 -7.51
CA THR A 87 6.14 -12.00 -6.94
C THR A 87 4.83 -11.41 -7.46
N ARG A 88 3.76 -12.21 -7.42
CA ARG A 88 2.40 -11.79 -7.78
C ARG A 88 1.44 -11.75 -6.58
N SER A 89 1.90 -12.12 -5.39
CA SER A 89 1.08 -12.16 -4.18
C SER A 89 1.79 -11.51 -3.00
N PHE A 90 1.02 -11.20 -1.96
CA PHE A 90 1.59 -10.74 -0.71
C PHE A 90 2.35 -11.89 -0.02
N THR A 91 3.57 -11.59 0.42
CA THR A 91 4.41 -12.55 1.14
C THR A 91 4.98 -11.87 2.37
N VAL A 92 5.47 -12.66 3.33
CA VAL A 92 6.23 -12.14 4.49
C VAL A 92 7.51 -11.38 4.10
N LYS A 93 7.97 -11.52 2.85
CA LYS A 93 9.15 -10.82 2.31
C LYS A 93 8.80 -9.51 1.59
N THR A 94 7.52 -9.18 1.52
CA THR A 94 7.03 -7.97 0.85
C THR A 94 7.01 -6.83 1.86
N ASP A 95 7.80 -5.79 1.62
CA ASP A 95 7.88 -4.61 2.49
C ASP A 95 7.09 -3.42 1.94
N ALA A 96 6.90 -3.37 0.62
CA ALA A 96 6.14 -2.32 -0.03
C ALA A 96 5.47 -2.77 -1.32
N CYS A 97 4.49 -2.01 -1.78
CA CYS A 97 3.83 -2.21 -3.07
C CYS A 97 3.44 -0.88 -3.72
N ALA A 98 3.19 -0.92 -5.03
CA ALA A 98 2.63 0.17 -5.80
C ALA A 98 1.38 -0.30 -6.55
N LEU A 99 0.34 0.53 -6.62
CA LEU A 99 -0.88 0.20 -7.37
C LEU A 99 -0.66 0.26 -8.88
N VAL A 100 -1.53 -0.40 -9.65
CA VAL A 100 -1.66 -0.15 -11.09
C VAL A 100 -2.06 1.30 -11.36
N GLU A 101 -1.48 1.91 -12.40
CA GLU A 101 -1.69 3.33 -12.72
C GLU A 101 -3.17 3.69 -12.86
N GLN A 102 -3.99 2.78 -13.40
CA GLN A 102 -5.44 2.98 -13.58
C GLN A 102 -6.18 3.28 -12.27
N LEU A 103 -5.76 2.72 -11.14
CA LEU A 103 -6.35 3.01 -9.82
C LEU A 103 -5.83 4.32 -9.23
N VAL A 104 -4.62 4.72 -9.59
CA VAL A 104 -4.03 6.00 -9.18
C VAL A 104 -4.76 7.18 -9.85
N PHE A 105 -5.28 6.98 -11.07
CA PHE A 105 -5.95 8.00 -11.88
C PHE A 105 -7.48 7.91 -11.92
N LYS A 106 -8.11 6.85 -11.38
CA LYS A 106 -9.58 6.70 -11.22
C LYS A 106 -10.18 7.64 -10.16
N GLY A 107 -9.75 8.91 -10.13
CA GLY A 107 -10.43 10.00 -9.43
C GLY A 107 -11.59 10.61 -10.21
N LYS A 108 -11.91 10.08 -11.40
CA LYS A 108 -13.06 10.48 -12.22
C LYS A 108 -13.68 9.28 -12.94
N SER A 109 -14.27 8.33 -12.21
CA SER A 109 -15.24 7.43 -12.86
C SER A 109 -16.58 8.12 -12.83
N LYS A 110 -17.02 8.59 -13.99
CA LYS A 110 -18.35 9.15 -14.22
C LYS A 110 -19.40 8.21 -13.62
N SER A 111 -20.30 8.79 -12.82
CA SER A 111 -21.60 8.21 -12.51
C SER A 111 -22.35 8.01 -13.83
N SER A 112 -22.21 6.84 -14.45
CA SER A 112 -23.20 6.39 -15.42
C SER A 112 -24.43 5.98 -14.62
N ARG A 113 -25.36 6.93 -14.39
CA ARG A 113 -26.75 6.58 -14.13
C ARG A 113 -27.24 5.86 -15.38
N LEU A 114 -27.47 4.57 -15.23
CA LEU A 114 -28.43 3.85 -16.04
C LEU A 114 -29.71 3.76 -15.20
N LEU A 115 -30.82 3.99 -15.89
CA LEU A 115 -32.21 4.10 -15.45
C LEU A 115 -32.62 5.51 -15.02
#